data_AF-A0A272EQB8-F1
#
_entry.id   AF-A0A272EQB8-F1
#
_cell.length_a   1.000
_cell.length_b   1.000
_cell.length_c   1.000
_cell.angle_alpha   90.00
_cell.angle_beta   90.00
_cell.angle_gamma   90.00
#
_symmetry.space_group_name_H-M   'P 1'
#
loop_
_entity.id
_entity.type
_entity.pdbx_description
1 polymer ?
#
loop_
_entity_poly.entity_id
_entity_poly.type
_entity_poly.pdbx_seq_one_letter_code
_entity_poly.pdbx_strand_id
1 'polypeptide(L)'
;MATRDTDVVDARAFDARIARSKIPVQSDIVKTAVRNEKGRLVVLEIWKGSFMGLPPEQLTRPGSALGVVVEEAAGFAAARSEPMHLIVSVPARDKARLTQWLNTGLRRGGNKVEVRWLTLKQGDLPFLRIEPLNPKEYSFGRP
;
A
#
# COMPACT_ATOMS: atom_id res chain seq x y z
N MET A 1 16.57 4.11 -11.92
CA MET A 1 16.29 2.97 -11.02
C MET A 1 16.03 3.54 -9.64
N ALA A 2 14.81 3.46 -9.13
CA ALA A 2 14.58 3.71 -7.71
C ALA A 2 15.27 2.59 -6.93
N THR A 3 16.21 2.93 -6.06
CA THR A 3 16.95 1.98 -5.24
C THR A 3 16.05 1.45 -4.13
N ARG A 4 16.13 0.16 -3.79
CA ARG A 4 15.25 -0.52 -2.81
C ARG A 4 15.22 0.14 -1.42
N ASP A 5 16.31 0.81 -1.04
CA ASP A 5 16.39 1.58 0.20
C ASP A 5 15.41 2.77 0.21
N THR A 6 15.10 3.33 -0.96
CA THR A 6 14.11 4.39 -1.13
C THR A 6 12.70 3.89 -0.85
N ASP A 7 12.40 2.63 -1.16
CA ASP A 7 11.05 2.06 -0.99
C ASP A 7 10.68 1.90 0.49
N VAL A 8 11.65 1.47 1.30
CA VAL A 8 11.48 1.36 2.75
C VAL A 8 11.35 2.74 3.39
N VAL A 9 12.12 3.72 2.93
CA VAL A 9 12.02 5.11 3.39
C VAL A 9 10.65 5.69 3.04
N ASP A 10 10.19 5.52 1.81
CA ASP A 10 8.90 6.02 1.33
C ASP A 10 7.72 5.36 2.06
N ALA A 11 7.78 4.05 2.30
CA ALA A 11 6.77 3.32 3.07
C ALA A 11 6.71 3.79 4.52
N ARG A 12 7.87 3.99 5.17
CA ARG A 12 7.93 4.54 6.54
C ARG A 12 7.43 5.98 6.58
N ALA A 13 7.75 6.80 5.59
CA ALA A 13 7.26 8.17 5.49
C ALA A 13 5.73 8.21 5.29
N PHE A 14 5.20 7.28 4.48
CA PHE A 14 3.76 7.08 4.34
C PHE A 14 3.10 6.70 5.67
N ASP A 15 3.62 5.69 6.37
CA ASP A 15 3.12 5.26 7.68
C ASP A 15 3.16 6.42 8.71
N ALA A 16 4.22 7.23 8.70
CA ALA A 16 4.34 8.39 9.58
C ALA A 16 3.31 9.50 9.26
N ARG A 17 3.02 9.75 7.98
CA ARG A 17 2.02 10.74 7.55
C ARG A 17 0.61 10.38 8.06
N ILE A 18 0.26 9.10 8.00
CA ILE A 18 -1.09 8.61 8.34
C ILE A 18 -1.26 8.21 9.81
N ALA A 19 -0.16 8.06 10.57
CA ALA A 19 -0.19 7.69 11.99
C ALA A 19 -1.08 8.61 12.85
N ARG A 20 -1.24 9.88 12.47
CA ARG A 20 -2.09 10.86 13.19
C ARG A 20 -3.60 10.62 13.00
N SER A 21 -3.99 9.88 11.97
CA SER A 21 -5.39 9.68 11.58
C SER A 21 -6.11 8.59 12.39
N LYS A 22 -5.42 7.91 13.32
CA LYS A 22 -5.94 6.76 14.09
C LYS A 22 -6.46 5.61 13.23
N ILE A 23 -6.11 5.58 11.94
CA ILE A 23 -6.38 4.46 11.04
C ILE A 23 -5.23 3.47 11.22
N PRO A 24 -5.50 2.18 11.49
CA PRO A 24 -4.44 1.20 11.63
C PRO A 24 -3.78 0.96 10.27
N VAL A 25 -2.49 1.29 10.18
CA VAL A 25 -1.67 1.04 8.98
C VAL A 25 -0.37 0.38 9.40
N GLN A 26 0.04 -0.61 8.63
CA GLN A 26 1.25 -1.38 8.88
C GLN A 26 1.91 -1.74 7.55
N SER A 27 3.14 -1.26 7.35
CA SER A 27 4.00 -1.74 6.28
C SER A 27 4.63 -3.09 6.62
N ASP A 28 4.57 -4.04 5.68
CA ASP A 28 5.29 -5.31 5.72
C ASP A 28 6.70 -5.09 5.16
N ILE A 29 7.69 -5.05 6.06
CA ILE A 29 9.10 -4.87 5.71
C ILE A 29 9.86 -6.09 6.21
N VAL A 30 10.44 -6.85 5.28
CA VAL A 30 11.22 -8.04 5.58
C VAL A 30 12.71 -7.76 5.49
N LYS A 31 13.50 -8.41 6.35
CA LYS A 31 14.96 -8.38 6.28
C LYS A 31 15.46 -9.63 5.56
N THR A 32 16.32 -9.45 4.56
CA THR A 32 16.94 -10.57 3.85
C THR A 32 18.45 -10.37 3.72
N ALA A 33 19.21 -11.45 3.82
CA ALA A 33 20.65 -11.41 3.61
C ALA A 33 20.97 -11.75 2.15
N VAL A 34 21.71 -10.88 1.48
CA VAL A 34 22.19 -11.10 0.10
C VAL A 34 23.70 -10.90 0.04
N ARG A 35 24.38 -11.51 -0.95
CA ARG A 35 25.78 -11.18 -1.22
C ARG A 35 25.85 -9.97 -2.15
N ASN A 36 26.67 -8.99 -1.79
CA ASN A 36 26.97 -7.87 -2.68
C ASN A 36 27.95 -8.29 -3.79
N GLU A 37 28.26 -7.36 -4.70
CA GLU A 37 29.21 -7.56 -5.82
C GLU A 37 30.62 -7.98 -5.36
N LYS A 38 30.97 -7.72 -4.10
CA LYS A 38 32.25 -8.11 -3.47
C LYS A 38 32.16 -9.44 -2.70
N GLY A 39 31.06 -10.18 -2.86
CA GLY A 39 30.81 -11.45 -2.20
C GLY A 39 30.51 -11.38 -0.70
N ARG A 40 30.39 -10.18 -0.12
CA ARG A 40 30.08 -9.99 1.31
C ARG A 40 28.58 -10.07 1.57
N LEU A 41 28.20 -10.73 2.65
CA LEU A 41 26.81 -10.72 3.11
C LEU A 41 26.43 -9.32 3.60
N VAL A 42 25.32 -8.80 3.07
CA VAL A 42 24.68 -7.57 3.48
C VAL A 42 23.21 -7.86 3.79
N VAL A 43 22.67 -7.21 4.80
CA VAL A 43 21.23 -7.31 5.14
C VAL A 43 20.51 -6.16 4.44
N LEU A 44 19.50 -6.50 3.66
CA LEU A 44 18.61 -5.56 3.00
C LEU A 44 17.23 -5.59 3.67
N GLU A 45 16.63 -4.42 3.83
CA GLU A 45 15.22 -4.28 4.15
C GLU A 45 14.43 -4.19 2.83
N ILE A 46 13.35 -4.95 2.73
CA ILE A 46 12.50 -4.98 1.53
C ILE A 46 11.06 -4.74 1.97
N TRP A 47 10.46 -3.69 1.44
CA TRP A 47 9.03 -3.46 1.56
C TRP A 47 8.26 -4.41 0.64
N LYS A 48 7.26 -5.11 1.19
CA LYS A 48 6.39 -6.07 0.48
C LYS A 48 5.01 -5.52 0.21
N GLY A 49 4.62 -4.50 0.94
CA GLY A 49 3.30 -3.91 0.86
C GLY A 49 2.95 -3.18 2.15
N SER A 50 1.85 -2.44 2.11
CA SER A 50 1.27 -1.80 3.29
C SER A 50 -0.17 -2.23 3.43
N PHE A 51 -0.56 -2.60 4.64
CA PHE A 51 -1.91 -2.98 5.00
C PHE A 51 -2.56 -1.87 5.82
N MET A 52 -3.81 -1.58 5.51
CA MET A 52 -4.61 -0.56 6.16
C MET A 52 -5.96 -1.15 6.53
N GLY A 53 -6.32 -1.06 7.81
CA GLY A 53 -7.69 -1.34 8.22
C GLY A 53 -8.62 -0.20 7.82
N LEU A 54 -9.85 -0.53 7.45
CA LEU A 54 -10.87 0.43 7.05
C LEU A 54 -12.04 0.38 8.05
N PRO A 55 -11.99 1.16 9.14
CA PRO A 55 -12.97 1.07 10.21
C PRO A 55 -14.40 1.36 9.69
N PRO A 56 -15.36 0.43 9.86
CA PRO A 56 -16.70 0.55 9.27
C PRO A 56 -17.45 1.84 9.63
N GLU A 57 -17.27 2.33 10.86
CA GLU A 57 -17.92 3.55 11.36
C GLU A 57 -17.42 4.82 10.67
N GLN A 58 -16.23 4.78 10.07
CA GLN A 58 -15.63 5.90 9.33
C GLN A 58 -15.87 5.83 7.82
N LEU A 59 -16.19 4.64 7.29
CA LEU A 59 -16.61 4.45 5.90
C LEU A 59 -17.90 5.21 5.59
N THR A 60 -18.80 5.33 6.56
CA THR A 60 -20.14 5.91 6.39
C THR A 60 -20.19 7.44 6.49
N ARG A 61 -19.09 8.11 6.88
CA ARG A 61 -19.03 9.58 7.03
C ARG A 61 -18.29 10.28 5.86
N PRO A 62 -18.92 11.22 5.13
CA PRO A 62 -18.22 12.07 4.15
C PRO A 62 -17.12 12.92 4.80
N GLY A 63 -16.01 13.13 4.11
CA GLY A 63 -14.88 13.95 4.62
C GLY A 63 -14.16 13.35 5.83
N SER A 64 -14.32 12.05 6.10
CA SER A 64 -13.65 11.39 7.21
C SER A 64 -12.13 11.34 7.03
N ALA A 65 -11.40 11.25 8.14
CA ALA A 65 -9.95 11.00 8.13
C ALA A 65 -9.60 9.74 7.31
N LEU A 66 -10.50 8.75 7.28
CA LEU A 66 -10.37 7.57 6.45
C LEU A 66 -10.33 7.90 4.95
N GLY A 67 -11.18 8.81 4.47
CA GLY A 67 -11.16 9.23 3.07
C GLY A 67 -9.81 9.82 2.66
N VAL A 68 -9.26 10.71 3.49
CA VAL A 68 -7.91 11.27 3.28
C VAL A 68 -6.87 10.16 3.26
N VAL A 69 -6.92 9.23 4.20
CA VAL A 69 -5.95 8.13 4.29
C VAL A 69 -6.03 7.19 3.08
N VAL A 70 -7.24 6.91 2.56
CA VAL A 70 -7.44 6.12 1.33
C VAL A 70 -6.91 6.88 0.09
N GLU A 71 -7.13 8.18 0.01
CA GLU A 71 -6.57 9.03 -1.05
C GLU A 71 -5.03 9.04 -1.00
N GLU A 72 -4.44 9.19 0.18
CA GLU A 72 -2.99 9.12 0.39
C GLU A 72 -2.43 7.74 0.02
N ALA A 73 -3.12 6.65 0.35
CA ALA A 73 -2.74 5.30 -0.04
C ALA A 73 -2.73 5.11 -1.57
N ALA A 74 -3.79 5.58 -2.23
CA ALA A 74 -3.88 5.52 -3.68
C ALA A 74 -2.82 6.40 -4.36
N GLY A 75 -2.57 7.61 -3.83
CA GLY A 75 -1.52 8.51 -4.30
C GLY A 75 -0.13 7.91 -4.10
N PHE A 76 0.13 7.29 -2.94
CA PHE A 76 1.35 6.55 -2.68
C PHE A 76 1.57 5.45 -3.71
N ALA A 77 0.56 4.60 -3.97
CA ALA A 77 0.64 3.56 -4.98
C ALA A 77 0.90 4.11 -6.40
N ALA A 78 0.24 5.21 -6.77
CA ALA A 78 0.38 5.81 -8.09
C ALA A 78 1.70 6.58 -8.30
N ALA A 79 2.38 6.96 -7.21
CA ALA A 79 3.69 7.61 -7.25
C ALA A 79 4.86 6.62 -7.36
N ARG A 80 4.61 5.32 -7.14
CA ARG A 80 5.65 4.27 -7.23
C ARG A 80 6.16 4.11 -8.64
N SER A 81 7.46 3.84 -8.79
CA SER A 81 8.08 3.61 -10.09
C SER A 81 7.65 2.30 -10.75
N GLU A 82 7.33 1.28 -9.97
CA GLU A 82 6.83 0.01 -10.48
C GLU A 82 5.29 -0.07 -10.48
N PRO A 83 4.70 -0.95 -11.30
CA PRO A 83 3.27 -1.22 -11.26
C PRO A 83 2.83 -1.78 -9.89
N MET A 84 1.71 -1.27 -9.41
CA MET A 84 1.18 -1.58 -8.08
C MET A 84 -0.20 -2.24 -8.14
N HIS A 85 -0.50 -3.03 -7.11
CA HIS A 85 -1.84 -3.48 -6.76
C HIS A 85 -2.41 -2.70 -5.58
N LEU A 86 -3.69 -2.37 -5.69
CA LEU A 86 -4.54 -1.99 -4.58
C LEU A 86 -5.60 -3.07 -4.38
N ILE A 87 -5.48 -3.85 -3.32
CA ILE A 87 -6.43 -4.90 -2.96
C ILE A 87 -7.36 -4.33 -1.89
N VAL A 88 -8.65 -4.30 -2.17
CA VAL A 88 -9.65 -3.67 -1.30
C VAL A 88 -10.75 -4.67 -0.99
N SER A 89 -11.04 -4.86 0.29
CA SER A 89 -12.17 -5.65 0.75
C SER A 89 -13.07 -4.82 1.64
N VAL A 90 -14.29 -4.57 1.17
CA VAL A 90 -15.31 -3.80 1.87
C VAL A 90 -16.71 -4.34 1.54
N PRO A 91 -17.73 -4.01 2.34
CA PRO A 91 -19.11 -4.29 1.97
C PRO A 91 -19.48 -3.60 0.63
N ALA A 92 -20.32 -4.23 -0.17
CA ALA A 92 -20.68 -3.74 -1.51
C ALA A 92 -21.25 -2.30 -1.50
N ARG A 93 -21.99 -1.94 -0.45
CA ARG A 93 -22.56 -0.59 -0.26
C ARG A 93 -21.50 0.52 -0.17
N ASP A 94 -20.29 0.19 0.27
CA ASP A 94 -19.21 1.15 0.51
C ASP A 94 -18.27 1.28 -0.70
N LYS A 95 -18.36 0.36 -1.67
CA LYS A 95 -17.48 0.29 -2.85
C LYS A 95 -17.48 1.57 -3.68
N ALA A 96 -18.63 2.16 -3.93
CA ALA A 96 -18.73 3.37 -4.76
C ALA A 96 -17.96 4.55 -4.14
N ARG A 97 -18.09 4.71 -2.82
CA ARG A 97 -17.40 5.77 -2.07
C ARG A 97 -15.90 5.57 -2.07
N LEU A 98 -15.44 4.35 -1.79
CA LEU A 98 -14.01 4.05 -1.85
C LEU A 98 -13.44 4.24 -3.25
N THR A 99 -14.19 3.84 -4.28
CA THR A 99 -13.79 4.07 -5.68
C THR A 99 -13.54 5.55 -5.93
N GLN A 100 -14.38 6.45 -5.39
CA GLN A 100 -14.17 7.89 -5.51
C GLN A 100 -12.86 8.34 -4.85
N TRP A 101 -12.61 7.97 -3.60
CA TRP A 101 -11.37 8.33 -2.88
C TRP A 101 -10.12 7.74 -3.55
N LEU A 102 -10.18 6.47 -3.94
CA LEU A 102 -9.10 5.84 -4.69
C LEU A 102 -8.80 6.60 -5.98
N ASN A 103 -9.82 6.93 -6.78
CA ASN A 103 -9.62 7.68 -8.02
C ASN A 103 -9.04 9.08 -7.78
N THR A 104 -9.43 9.77 -6.71
CA THR A 104 -8.84 11.05 -6.33
C THR A 104 -7.34 10.90 -6.05
N GLY A 105 -6.93 9.90 -5.27
CA GLY A 105 -5.53 9.63 -4.99
C GLY A 105 -4.74 9.18 -6.21
N LEU A 106 -5.30 8.26 -7.01
CA LEU A 106 -4.66 7.73 -8.22
C LEU A 106 -4.34 8.82 -9.25
N ARG A 107 -5.20 9.84 -9.37
CA ARG A 107 -4.98 11.00 -10.25
C ARG A 107 -3.76 11.86 -9.85
N ARG A 108 -3.26 11.73 -8.62
CA ARG A 108 -2.07 12.46 -8.15
C ARG A 108 -0.76 11.84 -8.67
N GLY A 109 -0.81 10.59 -9.13
CA GLY A 109 0.35 9.88 -9.70
C GLY A 109 0.18 9.59 -11.19
N GLY A 110 1.27 9.18 -11.83
CA GLY A 110 1.31 8.90 -13.27
C GLY A 110 1.35 7.41 -13.62
N ASN A 111 1.55 6.53 -12.64
CA ASN A 111 1.82 5.11 -12.89
C ASN A 111 0.57 4.23 -12.81
N LYS A 112 0.62 3.10 -13.52
CA LYS A 112 -0.50 2.16 -13.60
C LYS A 112 -0.67 1.42 -12.27
N VAL A 113 -1.84 1.59 -11.67
CA VAL A 113 -2.27 0.87 -10.47
C VAL A 113 -3.47 0.00 -10.81
N GLU A 114 -3.38 -1.29 -10.51
CA GLU A 114 -4.50 -2.22 -10.68
C GLU A 114 -5.27 -2.33 -9.36
N VAL A 115 -6.56 -1.98 -9.39
CA VAL A 115 -7.45 -2.07 -8.23
C VAL A 115 -8.22 -3.39 -8.26
N ARG A 116 -8.02 -4.24 -7.26
CA ARG A 116 -8.69 -5.52 -7.06
C ARG A 116 -9.69 -5.43 -5.92
N TRP A 117 -10.94 -5.78 -6.20
CA TRP A 117 -12.00 -5.83 -5.20
C TRP A 117 -12.21 -7.27 -4.74
N LEU A 118 -12.10 -7.50 -3.44
CA LEU A 118 -12.37 -8.79 -2.82
C LEU A 118 -13.70 -8.73 -2.06
N THR A 119 -14.47 -9.80 -2.19
CA THR A 119 -15.68 -10.00 -1.37
C THR A 119 -15.30 -10.09 0.09
N LEU A 120 -15.85 -9.19 0.92
CA LEU A 120 -15.69 -9.25 2.36
C LEU A 120 -16.48 -10.45 2.91
N LYS A 121 -15.81 -11.39 3.56
CA LYS A 121 -16.49 -12.53 4.20
C LYS A 121 -17.12 -12.09 5.52
N GLN A 122 -18.14 -12.81 5.95
CA GLN A 122 -18.77 -12.56 7.25
C GLN A 122 -17.75 -12.75 8.38
N GLY A 123 -17.61 -11.75 9.23
CA GLY A 123 -16.64 -11.74 10.34
C GLY A 123 -15.29 -11.10 10.01
N ASP A 124 -14.98 -10.88 8.73
CA ASP A 124 -13.75 -10.18 8.33
C ASP A 124 -13.89 -8.67 8.53
N LEU A 125 -12.77 -8.02 8.88
CA LEU A 125 -12.68 -6.57 8.95
C LEU A 125 -12.36 -6.01 7.56
N PRO A 126 -13.00 -4.89 7.15
CA PRO A 126 -12.69 -4.26 5.88
C PRO A 126 -11.24 -3.73 5.86
N PHE A 127 -10.59 -3.85 4.70
CA PHE A 127 -9.19 -3.47 4.55
C PHE A 127 -8.84 -2.96 3.15
N LEU A 128 -7.71 -2.27 3.09
CA LEU A 128 -7.00 -1.89 1.87
C LEU A 128 -5.54 -2.35 2.00
N ARG A 129 -5.01 -2.95 0.94
CA ARG A 129 -3.61 -3.37 0.86
C ARG A 129 -2.97 -2.84 -0.41
N ILE A 130 -1.78 -2.29 -0.26
CA ILE A 130 -0.93 -1.80 -1.34
C ILE A 130 0.22 -2.79 -1.48
N GLU A 131 0.50 -3.29 -2.67
CA GLU A 131 1.67 -4.15 -2.90
C GLU A 131 2.17 -4.05 -4.35
N PRO A 132 3.45 -4.34 -4.62
CA PRO A 132 3.95 -4.43 -5.99
C PRO A 132 3.21 -5.52 -6.78
N LEU A 133 2.94 -5.27 -8.07
CA LEU A 133 2.27 -6.23 -8.98
C LEU A 133 3.02 -7.57 -9.06
N ASN A 134 4.36 -7.50 -9.11
CA ASN A 134 5.25 -8.65 -9.21
C ASN A 134 6.14 -8.77 -7.97
N PRO A 135 5.61 -9.19 -6.80
CA PRO A 135 6.39 -9.21 -5.57
C PRO A 135 7.65 -10.07 -5.70
N LYS A 136 7.65 -11.11 -6.56
CA LYS A 136 8.79 -12.03 -6.79
C LYS A 136 9.97 -11.39 -7.53
N GLU A 137 9.75 -10.50 -8.49
CA GLU A 137 10.83 -9.79 -9.20
C GLU A 137 11.59 -8.82 -8.27
N TYR A 138 10.93 -8.39 -7.19
CA TYR A 138 11.50 -7.56 -6.14
C TYR A 138 11.88 -8.37 -4.88
N SER A 139 11.59 -9.68 -4.84
CA SER A 139 11.92 -10.57 -3.72
C SER A 139 13.27 -11.26 -3.86
N PHE A 140 13.73 -11.46 -5.08
CA PHE A 140 15.01 -12.10 -5.34
C PHE A 140 15.71 -11.28 -6.40
N GLY A 141 16.88 -10.72 -6.05
CA GLY A 141 17.78 -10.21 -7.07
C GLY A 141 18.02 -11.32 -8.07
N ARG A 142 17.67 -11.08 -9.34
CA ARG A 142 18.48 -11.73 -10.37
C ARG A 142 19.91 -11.20 -10.16
N PRO A 143 20.92 -12.08 -10.14
CA PRO A 143 22.31 -11.62 -10.20
C PRO A 143 22.53 -10.69 -11.39
#